data_AF-A0A553QSX6-F1
#
_entry.id   AF-A0A553QSX6-F1
#
_cell.length_a   1.000
_cell.length_b   1.000
_cell.length_c   1.000
_cell.angle_alpha   90.00
_cell.angle_beta   90.00
_cell.angle_gamma   90.00
#
_symmetry.space_group_name_H-M   'P 1'
#
loop_
_entity.id
_entity.type
_entity.pdbx_description
1 polymer ?
#
loop_
_entity_poly.entity_id
_entity_poly.type
_entity_poly.pdbx_seq_one_letter_code
_entity_poly.pdbx_strand_id
1 'polypeptide(L)'
;KDQGYYYGYVYFRQVRDKSLKRGYFQKSLVLISRLPYVTFFHSLLKLIAPEYFEKQEPCLEAACNDIDRWPSPCPGKILSLPIMGVIMKLRIPTCYDKPGTSQLVHTAPMLWELVLLGEALVVMAPSPAESSDTVLALVSCIAPLRYCSDFRPYFTIHDSEFKEYTTRTQAPPSVILGVTNPFFAKTLQHWPHIIRIGDMKQPGEMAKQMKVKKLKNLKTLDSKPGVYTAYKPFLNKDEDIIKQLQKGVQQKRPSAAQNAILRRYFLELTQSFIIPLERYVASLMPLQKSISPWKSPPQLRPFSQDEFMKTLEKAGPQLTSRLKGDWIGLYRQFLRSPNFDGWFRSRRKEMMQKLEALHLEALCEEDLQMRIQKHTEVEAVDLVLKLKDKLTQAEKDHLPVRVGTLPKLQAHIESIILSLPDDLQGILHKPPSP
;
A
#
# COMPACT_ATOMS: atom_id res chain seq x y z
N LYS A 1 14.33 3.27 -3.42
CA LYS A 1 13.77 2.09 -4.12
C LYS A 1 12.45 1.73 -3.44
N ASP A 2 11.31 1.89 -4.10
CA ASP A 2 10.03 1.44 -3.53
C ASP A 2 10.05 -0.09 -3.51
N GLN A 3 9.89 -0.69 -2.33
CA GLN A 3 9.81 -2.14 -2.14
C GLN A 3 8.48 -2.62 -2.73
N GLY A 4 8.39 -2.71 -4.06
CA GLY A 4 7.24 -3.28 -4.74
C GLY A 4 7.26 -4.79 -4.56
N TYR A 5 6.22 -5.35 -3.95
CA TYR A 5 6.00 -6.79 -3.86
C TYR A 5 5.89 -7.43 -5.26
N TYR A 6 6.34 -8.68 -5.37
CA TYR A 6 5.97 -9.56 -6.47
C TYR A 6 4.78 -10.41 -6.05
N TYR A 7 3.70 -10.38 -6.84
CA TYR A 7 2.51 -11.18 -6.63
C TYR A 7 2.61 -12.45 -7.47
N GLY A 8 2.55 -13.61 -6.81
CA GLY A 8 2.46 -14.91 -7.46
C GLY A 8 1.01 -15.37 -7.54
N TYR A 9 0.47 -15.43 -8.76
CA TYR A 9 -0.85 -15.97 -9.05
C TYR A 9 -0.72 -17.44 -9.44
N VAL A 10 -1.51 -18.33 -8.85
CA VAL A 10 -1.30 -19.77 -8.99
C VAL A 10 -2.56 -20.46 -9.49
N TYR A 11 -2.41 -21.30 -10.50
CA TYR A 11 -3.40 -22.32 -10.87
C TYR A 11 -2.86 -23.68 -10.49
N PHE A 12 -3.55 -24.37 -9.57
CA PHE A 12 -3.20 -25.71 -9.10
C PHE A 12 -4.17 -26.75 -9.66
N ARG A 13 -3.63 -27.81 -10.27
CA ARG A 13 -4.38 -28.97 -10.75
C ARG A 13 -3.96 -30.20 -9.96
N GLN A 14 -4.95 -30.88 -9.39
CA GLN A 14 -4.80 -32.20 -8.80
C GLN A 14 -5.74 -33.18 -9.51
N VAL A 15 -5.19 -34.25 -10.08
CA VAL A 15 -5.95 -35.32 -10.75
C VAL A 15 -5.65 -36.63 -10.06
N ARG A 16 -6.66 -37.46 -9.84
CA ARG A 16 -6.43 -38.80 -9.28
C ARG A 16 -5.68 -39.64 -10.30
N ASP A 17 -4.57 -40.21 -9.86
CA ASP A 17 -3.75 -41.08 -10.68
C ASP A 17 -3.24 -42.23 -9.81
N LYS A 18 -3.82 -43.41 -10.03
CA LYS A 18 -3.52 -44.62 -9.24
C LYS A 18 -2.13 -45.18 -9.54
N SER A 19 -1.50 -44.79 -10.65
CA SER A 19 -0.15 -45.23 -11.00
C SER A 19 0.93 -44.57 -10.15
N LEU A 20 0.62 -43.40 -9.57
CA LEU A 20 1.54 -42.64 -8.73
C LEU A 20 1.45 -43.09 -7.27
N LYS A 21 2.59 -43.16 -6.58
CA LYS A 21 2.69 -43.58 -5.16
C LYS A 21 1.76 -42.81 -4.22
N ARG A 22 1.48 -41.53 -4.52
CA ARG A 22 0.58 -40.68 -3.71
C ARG A 22 -0.88 -40.73 -4.14
N GLY A 23 -1.22 -41.47 -5.20
CA GLY A 23 -2.58 -41.62 -5.73
C GLY A 23 -3.11 -40.42 -6.51
N TYR A 24 -2.28 -39.38 -6.70
CA TYR A 24 -2.65 -38.14 -7.39
C TYR A 24 -1.48 -37.57 -8.17
N PHE A 25 -1.77 -37.05 -9.36
CA PHE A 25 -0.93 -36.14 -10.11
C PHE A 25 -1.18 -34.70 -9.65
N GLN A 26 -0.12 -33.94 -9.41
CA GLN A 26 -0.17 -32.57 -8.93
C GLN A 26 0.73 -31.69 -9.80
N LYS A 27 0.18 -30.61 -10.37
CA LYS A 27 0.94 -29.64 -11.16
C LYS A 27 0.38 -28.24 -10.93
N SER A 28 1.27 -27.26 -10.90
CA SER A 28 0.92 -25.85 -10.76
C SER A 28 1.49 -25.04 -11.92
N LEU A 29 0.76 -24.02 -12.36
CA LEU A 29 1.29 -22.93 -13.18
C LEU A 29 1.25 -21.64 -12.34
N VAL A 30 2.37 -20.93 -12.30
CA VAL A 30 2.52 -19.70 -11.51
C VAL A 30 2.85 -18.53 -12.44
N LEU A 31 2.09 -17.44 -12.33
CA LEU A 31 2.37 -16.18 -12.98
C LEU A 31 2.86 -15.17 -11.94
N ILE A 32 4.00 -14.54 -12.19
CA ILE A 32 4.60 -13.55 -11.30
C ILE A 32 4.44 -12.15 -11.92
N SER A 33 3.88 -11.20 -11.17
CA SER A 33 3.76 -9.82 -11.62
C SER A 33 3.96 -8.83 -10.48
N ARG A 34 4.46 -7.63 -10.81
CA ARG A 34 4.47 -6.49 -9.87
C ARG A 34 3.10 -5.80 -9.79
N LEU A 35 2.18 -6.16 -10.68
CA LEU A 35 0.84 -5.57 -10.75
C LEU A 35 -0.15 -6.40 -9.91
N PRO A 36 -0.90 -5.79 -8.97
CA PRO A 36 -1.84 -6.49 -8.08
C PRO A 36 -3.20 -6.75 -8.74
N TYR A 37 -3.25 -7.18 -10.00
CA TYR A 37 -4.50 -7.40 -10.75
C TYR A 37 -5.05 -8.82 -10.57
N VAL A 38 -5.44 -9.14 -9.34
CA VAL A 38 -5.86 -10.49 -8.90
C VAL A 38 -6.88 -11.16 -9.84
N THR A 39 -8.01 -10.51 -10.09
CA THR A 39 -9.08 -11.08 -10.93
C THR A 39 -8.61 -11.33 -12.37
N PHE A 40 -7.80 -10.42 -12.91
CA PHE A 40 -7.26 -10.52 -14.26
C PHE A 40 -6.30 -11.70 -14.39
N PHE A 41 -5.26 -11.76 -13.56
CA PHE A 41 -4.25 -12.81 -13.65
C PHE A 41 -4.81 -14.20 -13.33
N HIS A 42 -5.80 -14.31 -12.43
CA HIS A 42 -6.52 -15.58 -12.25
C HIS A 42 -7.35 -15.96 -13.48
N SER A 43 -7.96 -15.01 -14.17
CA SER A 43 -8.74 -15.28 -15.40
C SER A 43 -7.81 -15.68 -16.54
N LEU A 44 -6.64 -15.05 -16.64
CA LEU A 44 -5.58 -15.39 -17.57
C LEU A 44 -5.04 -16.80 -17.33
N LEU A 45 -4.74 -17.14 -16.08
CA LEU A 45 -4.28 -18.50 -15.71
C LEU A 45 -5.33 -19.57 -15.97
N LYS A 46 -6.63 -19.27 -15.79
CA LYS A 46 -7.72 -20.20 -16.14
C LYS A 46 -7.78 -20.51 -17.64
N LEU A 47 -7.26 -19.62 -18.48
CA LEU A 47 -7.13 -19.81 -19.93
C LEU A 47 -5.85 -20.59 -20.28
N ILE A 48 -4.71 -20.17 -19.74
CA ILE A 48 -3.39 -20.72 -20.10
C ILE A 48 -3.13 -22.09 -19.46
N ALA A 49 -3.48 -22.28 -18.18
CA ALA A 49 -3.09 -23.47 -17.43
C ALA A 49 -3.68 -24.78 -17.99
N PRO A 50 -4.97 -24.87 -18.36
CA PRO A 50 -5.52 -26.09 -18.97
C PRO A 50 -4.78 -26.47 -20.26
N GLU A 51 -4.59 -25.50 -21.15
CA GLU A 51 -3.85 -25.68 -22.41
C GLU A 51 -2.42 -26.16 -22.16
N TYR A 52 -1.72 -25.58 -21.17
CA TYR A 52 -0.38 -26.01 -20.79
C TYR A 52 -0.33 -27.43 -20.25
N PHE A 53 -1.33 -27.84 -19.48
CA PHE A 53 -1.34 -29.20 -18.96
C PHE A 53 -1.60 -30.26 -20.04
N GLU A 54 -2.17 -29.88 -21.18
CA GLU A 54 -2.41 -30.75 -22.33
C GLU A 54 -1.29 -30.67 -23.38
N LYS A 55 -0.91 -29.46 -23.78
CA LYS A 55 0.01 -29.17 -24.90
C LYS A 55 1.45 -28.87 -24.48
N GLN A 56 1.73 -28.78 -23.18
CA GLN A 56 3.05 -28.47 -22.61
C GLN A 56 3.61 -27.12 -23.11
N GLU A 57 4.94 -26.99 -23.19
CA GLU A 57 5.68 -25.74 -23.34
C GLU A 57 5.30 -24.86 -24.54
N PRO A 58 5.01 -25.39 -25.76
CA PRO A 58 4.70 -24.53 -26.92
C PRO A 58 3.52 -23.58 -26.71
N CYS A 59 2.55 -23.96 -25.87
CA CYS A 59 1.42 -23.08 -25.59
C CYS A 59 1.81 -21.89 -24.69
N LEU A 60 2.84 -22.06 -23.85
CA LEU A 60 3.37 -20.99 -23.00
C LEU A 60 4.14 -19.99 -23.86
N GLU A 61 4.92 -20.46 -24.85
CA GLU A 61 5.61 -19.59 -25.81
C GLU A 61 4.61 -18.73 -26.59
N ALA A 62 3.53 -19.33 -27.09
CA ALA A 62 2.46 -18.60 -27.76
C ALA A 62 1.80 -17.57 -26.84
N ALA A 63 1.49 -17.95 -25.59
CA ALA A 63 0.91 -17.03 -24.62
C ALA A 63 1.85 -15.86 -24.27
N CYS A 64 3.16 -16.12 -24.13
CA CYS A 64 4.16 -15.07 -23.90
C CYS A 64 4.25 -14.11 -25.08
N ASN A 65 4.31 -14.62 -26.31
CA ASN A 65 4.33 -13.79 -27.52
C ASN A 65 3.09 -12.88 -27.64
N ASP A 66 1.92 -13.37 -27.23
CA ASP A 66 0.69 -12.56 -27.17
C ASP A 66 0.80 -11.47 -26.09
N ILE A 67 1.29 -11.81 -24.90
CA ILE A 67 1.45 -10.89 -23.76
C ILE A 67 2.45 -9.77 -24.08
N ASP A 68 3.55 -10.07 -24.75
CA ASP A 68 4.58 -9.08 -25.11
C ASP A 68 4.07 -8.00 -26.07
N ARG A 69 2.99 -8.29 -26.79
CA ARG A 69 2.34 -7.36 -27.73
C ARG A 69 1.24 -6.53 -27.06
N TRP A 70 0.96 -6.75 -25.77
CA TRP A 70 -0.06 -5.98 -25.07
C TRP A 70 0.36 -4.52 -24.90
N PRO A 71 -0.59 -3.58 -25.01
CA PRO A 71 -0.31 -2.19 -24.73
C PRO A 71 0.03 -2.00 -23.25
N SER A 72 0.88 -1.02 -22.96
CA SER A 72 1.20 -0.63 -21.58
C SER A 72 -0.07 -0.32 -20.77
N PRO A 73 -0.16 -0.79 -19.52
CA PRO A 73 -1.35 -0.61 -18.70
C PRO A 73 -1.55 0.87 -18.36
N CYS A 74 -2.70 1.42 -18.77
CA CYS A 74 -3.10 2.80 -18.50
C CYS A 74 -4.32 2.83 -17.57
N PRO A 75 -4.20 3.36 -16.33
CA PRO A 75 -5.30 3.42 -15.36
C PRO A 75 -6.61 3.97 -15.95
N GLY A 76 -7.71 3.31 -15.64
CA GLY A 76 -9.07 3.70 -16.05
C GLY A 76 -9.44 3.34 -17.50
N LYS A 77 -8.47 3.01 -18.36
CA LYS A 77 -8.74 2.58 -19.74
C LYS A 77 -9.17 1.12 -19.80
N ILE A 78 -10.02 0.81 -20.78
CA ILE A 78 -10.35 -0.57 -21.15
C ILE A 78 -9.37 -0.99 -22.24
N LEU A 79 -8.63 -2.06 -22.00
CA LEU A 79 -7.74 -2.69 -22.96
C LEU A 79 -8.37 -3.96 -23.49
N SER A 80 -8.20 -4.20 -24.80
CA SER A 80 -8.51 -5.46 -25.44
C SER A 80 -7.21 -6.22 -25.61
N LEU A 81 -7.08 -7.35 -24.92
CA LEU A 81 -5.85 -8.12 -24.78
C LEU A 81 -6.04 -9.48 -25.47
N PRO A 82 -5.50 -9.66 -26.69
CA PRO A 82 -5.50 -10.96 -27.36
C PRO A 82 -4.65 -11.97 -26.57
N ILE A 83 -5.16 -13.18 -26.41
CA ILE A 83 -4.45 -14.27 -25.75
C ILE A 83 -5.01 -15.62 -26.20
N MET A 84 -4.15 -16.49 -26.74
CA MET A 84 -4.53 -17.88 -27.08
C MET A 84 -5.77 -17.95 -27.98
N GLY A 85 -5.89 -17.03 -28.95
CA GLY A 85 -7.03 -16.96 -29.88
C GLY A 85 -8.31 -16.32 -29.30
N VAL A 86 -8.29 -15.81 -28.06
CA VAL A 86 -9.41 -15.11 -27.41
C VAL A 86 -9.03 -13.66 -27.13
N ILE A 87 -10.01 -12.75 -27.09
CA ILE A 87 -9.78 -11.35 -26.69
C ILE A 87 -10.34 -11.12 -25.30
N MET A 88 -9.48 -10.83 -24.34
CA MET A 88 -9.87 -10.45 -22.98
C MET A 88 -10.01 -8.94 -22.86
N LYS A 89 -11.17 -8.45 -22.39
CA LYS A 89 -11.35 -7.03 -22.11
C LYS A 89 -11.05 -6.74 -20.64
N LEU A 90 -10.08 -5.88 -20.37
CA LEU A 90 -9.65 -5.50 -19.03
C LEU A 90 -9.76 -3.99 -18.83
N ARG A 91 -10.55 -3.55 -17.84
CA ARG A 91 -10.43 -2.17 -17.33
C ARG A 91 -9.28 -2.11 -16.33
N ILE A 92 -8.26 -1.31 -16.60
CA ILE A 92 -7.15 -1.14 -15.68
C ILE A 92 -7.63 -0.41 -14.43
N PRO A 93 -7.47 -1.00 -13.23
CA PRO A 93 -7.83 -0.35 -11.97
C PRO A 93 -7.09 0.99 -11.81
N THR A 94 -7.82 1.99 -11.35
CA THR A 94 -7.31 3.28 -10.88
C THR A 94 -6.92 3.19 -9.41
N CYS A 95 -6.21 4.19 -8.88
CA CYS A 95 -5.92 4.29 -7.44
C CYS A 95 -7.18 4.37 -6.54
N TYR A 96 -8.35 4.58 -7.14
CA TYR A 96 -9.65 4.59 -6.47
C TYR A 96 -10.37 3.22 -6.51
N ASP A 97 -9.89 2.28 -7.32
CA ASP A 97 -10.44 0.92 -7.42
C ASP A 97 -9.83 0.01 -6.34
N LYS A 98 -10.66 -0.71 -5.56
CA LYS A 98 -10.22 -1.52 -4.40
C LYS A 98 -10.53 -3.03 -4.58
N PRO A 99 -9.72 -3.96 -4.02
CA PRO A 99 -9.97 -5.41 -4.11
C PRO A 99 -11.18 -5.88 -3.29
N GLY A 100 -11.73 -7.06 -3.61
CA GLY A 100 -12.98 -7.59 -3.04
C GLY A 100 -12.84 -8.04 -1.59
N THR A 101 -13.84 -7.76 -0.75
CA THR A 101 -13.88 -8.18 0.66
C THR A 101 -15.17 -8.96 0.89
N SER A 102 -15.14 -10.29 0.94
CA SER A 102 -16.33 -11.07 1.31
C SER A 102 -16.25 -11.57 2.75
N GLN A 103 -17.41 -11.64 3.42
CA GLN A 103 -17.67 -12.26 4.74
C GLN A 103 -17.31 -11.51 6.05
N LEU A 104 -16.56 -10.41 6.04
CA LEU A 104 -16.10 -9.72 7.28
C LEU A 104 -17.03 -8.61 7.84
N VAL A 105 -18.31 -8.65 7.47
CA VAL A 105 -19.27 -7.52 7.54
C VAL A 105 -19.55 -6.98 8.96
N HIS A 106 -19.60 -7.84 9.99
CA HIS A 106 -20.07 -7.45 11.33
C HIS A 106 -18.96 -7.02 12.29
N THR A 107 -17.71 -7.35 11.97
CA THR A 107 -16.52 -7.02 12.75
C THR A 107 -15.70 -5.92 12.09
N ALA A 108 -16.27 -5.27 11.07
CA ALA A 108 -15.60 -4.33 10.19
C ALA A 108 -14.82 -3.22 10.92
N PRO A 109 -15.40 -2.47 11.90
CA PRO A 109 -14.65 -1.43 12.61
C PRO A 109 -13.48 -1.97 13.43
N MET A 110 -13.69 -3.08 14.16
CA MET A 110 -12.65 -3.74 14.95
C MET A 110 -11.50 -4.22 14.06
N LEU A 111 -11.82 -4.89 12.95
CA LEU A 111 -10.81 -5.37 12.01
C LEU A 111 -10.05 -4.23 11.36
N TRP A 112 -10.75 -3.14 11.03
CA TRP A 112 -10.11 -1.92 10.53
C TRP A 112 -9.13 -1.34 11.57
N GLU A 113 -9.52 -1.27 12.85
CA GLU A 113 -8.60 -0.82 13.91
C GLU A 113 -7.38 -1.73 14.05
N LEU A 114 -7.56 -3.07 14.08
CA LEU A 114 -6.45 -4.02 14.18
C LEU A 114 -5.46 -3.84 13.01
N VAL A 115 -5.97 -3.67 11.79
CA VAL A 115 -5.13 -3.42 10.60
C VAL A 115 -4.47 -2.04 10.68
N LEU A 116 -5.22 -1.00 11.06
CA LEU A 116 -4.74 0.38 11.19
C LEU A 116 -3.58 0.48 12.18
N LEU A 117 -3.68 -0.23 13.31
CA LEU A 117 -2.66 -0.25 14.36
C LEU A 117 -1.48 -1.19 14.05
N GLY A 118 -1.57 -2.01 12.99
CA GLY A 118 -0.53 -2.98 12.65
C GLY A 118 -0.47 -4.14 13.65
N GLU A 119 -1.60 -4.55 14.22
CA GLU A 119 -1.63 -5.65 15.17
C GLU A 119 -1.29 -7.00 14.50
N ALA A 120 -0.63 -7.89 15.26
CA ALA A 120 -0.29 -9.22 14.79
C ALA A 120 -1.56 -10.09 14.64
N LEU A 121 -1.79 -10.62 13.43
CA LEU A 121 -3.06 -11.25 13.07
C LEU A 121 -2.85 -12.51 12.23
N VAL A 122 -3.54 -13.60 12.60
CA VAL A 122 -3.55 -14.83 11.79
C VAL A 122 -4.92 -15.06 11.18
N VAL A 123 -4.98 -15.25 9.86
CA VAL A 123 -6.14 -15.74 9.13
C VAL A 123 -5.96 -17.24 8.89
N MET A 124 -6.84 -18.05 9.48
CA MET A 124 -6.95 -19.49 9.23
C MET A 124 -8.13 -19.72 8.28
N ALA A 125 -7.86 -20.17 7.06
CA ALA A 125 -8.86 -20.40 6.03
C ALA A 125 -8.86 -21.85 5.53
N PRO A 126 -9.93 -22.33 4.88
CA PRO A 126 -9.95 -23.72 4.41
C PRO A 126 -9.17 -23.93 3.10
N SER A 127 -8.83 -22.86 2.38
CA SER A 127 -8.05 -22.92 1.14
C SER A 127 -7.01 -21.79 1.04
N PRO A 128 -5.90 -21.99 0.29
CA PRO A 128 -4.91 -20.94 0.07
C PRO A 128 -5.50 -19.69 -0.61
N ALA A 129 -6.52 -19.90 -1.46
CA ALA A 129 -7.25 -18.84 -2.13
C ALA A 129 -8.00 -17.97 -1.11
N GLU A 130 -8.81 -18.57 -0.23
CA GLU A 130 -9.55 -17.81 0.79
C GLU A 130 -8.64 -17.14 1.81
N SER A 131 -7.52 -17.81 2.16
CA SER A 131 -6.46 -17.21 2.96
C SER A 131 -5.94 -15.93 2.32
N SER A 132 -5.49 -16.03 1.07
CA SER A 132 -4.87 -14.93 0.34
C SER A 132 -5.84 -13.77 0.12
N ASP A 133 -7.06 -14.07 -0.33
CA ASP A 133 -8.10 -13.07 -0.56
C ASP A 133 -8.46 -12.33 0.73
N THR A 134 -8.55 -13.03 1.86
CA THR A 134 -8.87 -12.42 3.16
C THR A 134 -7.75 -11.52 3.65
N VAL A 135 -6.48 -11.95 3.56
CA VAL A 135 -5.34 -11.12 3.96
C VAL A 135 -5.26 -9.85 3.11
N LEU A 136 -5.39 -9.98 1.79
CA LEU A 136 -5.37 -8.82 0.88
C LEU A 136 -6.56 -7.89 1.12
N ALA A 137 -7.74 -8.43 1.42
CA ALA A 137 -8.92 -7.67 1.81
C ALA A 137 -8.68 -6.85 3.08
N LEU A 138 -8.07 -7.46 4.11
CA LEU A 138 -7.72 -6.79 5.36
C LEU A 138 -6.74 -5.65 5.13
N VAL A 139 -5.62 -5.90 4.45
CA VAL A 139 -4.61 -4.88 4.13
C VAL A 139 -5.22 -3.70 3.35
N SER A 140 -6.17 -3.98 2.45
CA SER A 140 -6.85 -2.94 1.66
C SER A 140 -7.89 -2.12 2.44
N CYS A 141 -8.33 -2.57 3.62
CA CYS A 141 -9.42 -1.93 4.35
C CYS A 141 -9.04 -0.56 4.91
N ILE A 142 -7.75 -0.29 5.10
CA ILE A 142 -7.27 1.02 5.55
C ILE A 142 -6.93 1.96 4.38
N ALA A 143 -7.23 1.61 3.13
CA ALA A 143 -6.97 2.52 2.00
C ALA A 143 -7.80 3.82 2.13
N PRO A 144 -7.19 5.01 1.91
CA PRO A 144 -5.97 5.24 1.13
C PRO A 144 -4.67 5.20 1.93
N LEU A 145 -4.72 4.98 3.25
CA LEU A 145 -3.51 4.77 4.02
C LEU A 145 -2.81 3.48 3.55
N ARG A 146 -1.51 3.56 3.24
CA ARG A 146 -0.71 2.39 2.90
C ARG A 146 -0.48 1.57 4.16
N TYR A 147 -0.74 0.27 4.09
CA TYR A 147 -0.28 -0.66 5.11
C TYR A 147 1.23 -0.84 4.99
N CYS A 148 1.95 -0.59 6.09
CA CYS A 148 3.41 -0.55 6.14
C CYS A 148 4.01 -1.70 6.97
N SER A 149 3.19 -2.58 7.52
CA SER A 149 3.65 -3.79 8.21
C SER A 149 3.74 -4.96 7.24
N ASP A 150 4.37 -6.07 7.64
CA ASP A 150 4.48 -7.25 6.78
C ASP A 150 3.11 -7.94 6.63
N PHE A 151 2.88 -8.59 5.50
CA PHE A 151 1.73 -9.45 5.31
C PHE A 151 2.07 -10.61 4.37
N ARG A 152 1.62 -11.81 4.73
CA ARG A 152 1.84 -13.03 3.97
C ARG A 152 0.47 -13.61 3.60
N PRO A 153 -0.03 -13.37 2.37
CA PRO A 153 -1.35 -13.87 1.94
C PRO A 153 -1.49 -15.39 2.11
N TYR A 154 -0.40 -16.11 1.91
CA TYR A 154 -0.31 -17.54 2.20
C TYR A 154 1.08 -17.89 2.77
N PHE A 155 1.11 -18.29 4.03
CA PHE A 155 2.28 -18.68 4.81
C PHE A 155 2.26 -20.18 5.08
N THR A 156 3.41 -20.82 4.92
CA THR A 156 3.59 -22.27 4.94
C THR A 156 4.64 -22.68 5.97
N ILE A 157 4.70 -23.99 6.23
CA ILE A 157 5.74 -24.57 7.09
C ILE A 157 7.13 -24.59 6.43
N HIS A 158 7.20 -24.30 5.14
CA HIS A 158 8.42 -24.34 4.34
C HIS A 158 9.07 -22.96 4.17
N ASP A 159 8.41 -21.90 4.63
CA ASP A 159 8.97 -20.56 4.65
C ASP A 159 10.18 -20.50 5.59
N SER A 160 11.23 -19.80 5.17
CA SER A 160 12.48 -19.65 5.94
C SER A 160 12.25 -19.07 7.33
N GLU A 161 11.27 -18.17 7.45
CA GLU A 161 10.89 -17.44 8.67
C GLU A 161 9.90 -18.23 9.54
N PHE A 162 9.55 -19.48 9.19
CA PHE A 162 8.62 -20.31 9.95
C PHE A 162 8.97 -20.41 11.43
N LYS A 163 10.24 -20.62 11.77
CA LYS A 163 10.67 -20.70 13.18
C LYS A 163 10.50 -19.39 13.93
N GLU A 164 10.72 -18.26 13.26
CA GLU A 164 10.59 -16.93 13.84
C GLU A 164 9.13 -16.62 14.17
N TYR A 165 8.21 -16.80 13.21
CA TYR A 165 6.80 -16.50 13.43
C TYR A 165 6.06 -17.48 14.35
N THR A 166 6.64 -18.66 14.62
CA THR A 166 6.02 -19.70 15.44
C THR A 166 6.59 -19.79 16.85
N THR A 167 7.64 -19.00 17.15
CA THR A 167 8.23 -18.95 18.49
C THR A 167 7.25 -18.40 19.52
N ARG A 168 7.38 -18.87 20.77
CA ARG A 168 6.63 -18.38 21.93
C ARG A 168 7.47 -17.54 22.88
N THR A 169 8.76 -17.41 22.60
CA THR A 169 9.71 -16.69 23.47
C THR A 169 9.66 -15.18 23.26
N GLN A 170 9.15 -14.73 22.12
CA GLN A 170 9.05 -13.32 21.75
C GLN A 170 7.61 -12.97 21.40
N ALA A 171 7.27 -11.69 21.54
CA ALA A 171 5.99 -11.20 21.07
C ALA A 171 5.92 -11.34 19.54
N PRO A 172 4.76 -11.73 18.97
CA PRO A 172 4.59 -11.79 17.53
C PRO A 172 4.90 -10.42 16.90
N PRO A 173 5.64 -10.38 15.77
CA PRO A 173 5.91 -9.14 15.07
C PRO A 173 4.63 -8.57 14.45
N SER A 174 4.68 -7.31 14.03
CA SER A 174 3.59 -6.66 13.30
C SER A 174 3.46 -7.28 11.90
N VAL A 175 2.57 -8.28 11.79
CA VAL A 175 2.34 -9.03 10.54
C VAL A 175 0.93 -9.61 10.46
N ILE A 176 0.36 -9.67 9.26
CA ILE A 176 -0.84 -10.46 8.95
C ILE A 176 -0.44 -11.74 8.22
N LEU A 177 -0.67 -12.91 8.83
CA LEU A 177 -0.38 -14.22 8.25
C LEU A 177 -1.65 -14.93 7.79
N GLY A 178 -1.71 -15.34 6.53
CA GLY A 178 -2.73 -16.24 6.02
C GLY A 178 -2.24 -17.68 6.02
N VAL A 179 -3.01 -18.61 6.58
CA VAL A 179 -2.67 -20.03 6.67
C VAL A 179 -3.89 -20.91 6.40
N THR A 180 -3.65 -22.19 6.08
CA THR A 180 -4.73 -23.15 5.79
C THR A 180 -4.87 -24.30 6.78
N ASN A 181 -3.85 -24.53 7.61
CA ASN A 181 -3.62 -25.85 8.18
C ASN A 181 -4.08 -25.97 9.66
N PRO A 182 -4.76 -27.08 10.05
CA PRO A 182 -4.94 -27.49 11.45
C PRO A 182 -3.65 -27.47 12.30
N PHE A 183 -2.49 -27.71 11.70
CA PHE A 183 -1.20 -27.57 12.36
C PHE A 183 -1.00 -26.16 12.92
N PHE A 184 -1.21 -25.12 12.09
CA PHE A 184 -1.10 -23.72 12.53
C PHE A 184 -2.14 -23.37 13.59
N ALA A 185 -3.26 -24.07 13.62
CA ALA A 185 -4.29 -23.91 14.62
C ALA A 185 -3.80 -24.22 16.05
N LYS A 186 -2.83 -25.14 16.20
CA LYS A 186 -2.13 -25.41 17.47
C LYS A 186 -0.89 -24.54 17.64
N THR A 187 -0.11 -24.37 16.59
CA THR A 187 1.17 -23.66 16.65
C THR A 187 0.97 -22.18 16.98
N LEU A 188 0.03 -21.51 16.30
CA LEU A 188 -0.25 -20.08 16.42
C LEU A 188 -1.42 -19.76 17.37
N GLN A 189 -1.91 -20.72 18.17
CA GLN A 189 -3.06 -20.51 19.07
C GLN A 189 -2.87 -19.38 20.10
N HIS A 190 -1.60 -19.02 20.36
CA HIS A 190 -1.17 -18.02 21.33
C HIS A 190 -1.16 -16.60 20.73
N TRP A 191 -1.35 -16.46 19.43
CA TRP A 191 -1.38 -15.16 18.78
C TRP A 191 -2.56 -14.32 19.27
N PRO A 192 -2.39 -12.99 19.36
CA PRO A 192 -3.37 -12.12 20.01
C PRO A 192 -4.70 -12.06 19.26
N HIS A 193 -4.65 -12.22 17.93
CA HIS A 193 -5.81 -12.11 17.06
C HIS A 193 -5.83 -13.23 16.01
N ILE A 194 -6.93 -13.97 15.95
CA ILE A 194 -7.11 -15.09 15.03
C ILE A 194 -8.46 -14.98 14.34
N ILE A 195 -8.46 -14.95 13.02
CA ILE A 195 -9.65 -15.01 12.18
C ILE A 195 -9.77 -16.43 11.64
N ARG A 196 -10.85 -17.13 11.97
CA ARG A 196 -11.17 -18.42 11.34
C ARG A 196 -12.27 -18.24 10.30
N ILE A 197 -11.93 -18.48 9.04
CA ILE A 197 -12.87 -18.57 7.92
C ILE A 197 -13.44 -19.99 7.90
N GLY A 198 -14.75 -20.10 7.68
CA GLY A 198 -15.43 -21.40 7.62
C GLY A 198 -15.49 -21.93 6.20
N ASP A 199 -15.73 -23.23 6.07
CA ASP A 199 -15.98 -23.85 4.77
C ASP A 199 -17.18 -23.17 4.08
N MET A 200 -16.98 -22.77 2.83
CA MET A 200 -18.06 -22.35 1.93
C MET A 200 -19.01 -23.53 1.74
N LYS A 201 -20.19 -23.46 2.37
CA LYS A 201 -21.24 -24.46 2.15
C LYS A 201 -21.92 -24.28 0.79
N GLN A 202 -22.50 -25.38 0.30
CA GLN A 202 -23.29 -25.52 -0.92
C GLN A 202 -24.23 -24.32 -1.17
N PRO A 203 -24.49 -23.95 -2.44
CA PRO A 203 -25.38 -22.85 -2.80
C PRO A 203 -26.80 -23.12 -2.27
N GLY A 204 -27.20 -22.41 -1.21
CA GLY A 204 -28.53 -22.54 -0.58
C GLY A 204 -28.54 -22.37 0.94
N GLU A 205 -27.43 -22.66 1.63
CA GLU A 205 -27.31 -22.38 3.06
C GLU A 205 -26.87 -20.92 3.31
N MET A 206 -27.57 -20.21 4.21
CA MET A 206 -27.14 -18.87 4.65
C MET A 206 -25.77 -18.96 5.32
N ALA A 207 -24.79 -18.17 4.84
CA ALA A 207 -23.48 -18.05 5.47
C ALA A 207 -23.65 -17.66 6.95
N LYS A 208 -23.17 -18.49 7.87
CA LYS A 208 -23.24 -18.21 9.30
C LYS A 208 -22.41 -16.97 9.60
N GLN A 209 -23.04 -15.96 10.20
CA GLN A 209 -22.41 -14.70 10.56
C GLN A 209 -21.16 -14.93 11.41
N MET A 210 -20.06 -14.24 11.06
CA MET A 210 -18.85 -14.23 11.88
C MET A 210 -19.11 -13.52 13.20
N LYS A 211 -18.91 -14.24 14.31
CA LYS A 211 -19.06 -13.70 15.67
C LYS A 211 -17.68 -13.42 16.27
N VAL A 212 -17.58 -12.32 17.03
CA VAL A 212 -16.41 -12.06 17.90
C VAL A 212 -16.50 -12.99 19.11
N LYS A 213 -15.40 -13.64 19.44
CA LYS A 213 -15.27 -14.55 20.58
C LYS A 213 -14.01 -14.22 21.36
N LYS A 214 -14.06 -14.46 22.68
CA LYS A 214 -12.86 -14.34 23.53
C LYS A 214 -11.81 -15.37 23.07
N LEU A 215 -10.55 -14.97 23.06
CA LEU A 215 -9.44 -15.83 22.63
C LEU A 215 -9.38 -17.15 23.41
N LYS A 216 -9.67 -17.13 24.71
CA LYS A 216 -9.76 -18.34 25.56
C LYS A 216 -10.76 -19.40 25.10
N ASN A 217 -11.73 -19.03 24.26
CA ASN A 217 -12.72 -19.95 23.71
C ASN A 217 -12.23 -20.63 22.42
N LEU A 218 -11.02 -20.30 21.94
CA LEU A 218 -10.41 -20.92 20.79
C LEU A 218 -9.97 -22.35 21.15
N LYS A 219 -10.65 -23.34 20.59
CA LYS A 219 -10.20 -24.73 20.56
C LYS A 219 -9.29 -24.95 19.35
N THR A 220 -8.23 -25.73 19.50
CA THR A 220 -7.26 -25.99 18.43
C THR A 220 -7.93 -26.57 17.18
N LEU A 221 -8.72 -27.63 17.30
CA LEU A 221 -9.26 -28.37 16.17
C LEU A 221 -10.71 -28.01 15.81
N ASP A 222 -11.58 -27.71 16.77
CA ASP A 222 -13.04 -27.59 16.55
C ASP A 222 -13.61 -26.15 16.63
N SER A 223 -12.77 -25.13 16.47
CA SER A 223 -13.27 -23.75 16.59
C SER A 223 -14.13 -23.36 15.39
N LYS A 224 -15.39 -23.04 15.70
CA LYS A 224 -16.34 -22.46 14.75
C LYS A 224 -15.75 -21.20 14.07
N PRO A 225 -16.17 -20.87 12.84
CA PRO A 225 -15.78 -19.62 12.20
C PRO A 225 -16.04 -18.39 13.07
N GLY A 226 -15.21 -17.36 12.93
CA GLY A 226 -15.30 -16.12 13.69
C GLY A 226 -13.95 -15.47 13.98
N VAL A 227 -14.02 -14.33 14.66
CA VAL A 227 -12.84 -13.54 15.07
C VAL A 227 -12.58 -13.79 16.56
N TYR A 228 -11.40 -14.30 16.88
CA TYR A 228 -10.96 -14.63 18.23
C TYR A 228 -9.95 -13.59 18.68
N THR A 229 -10.35 -12.76 19.64
CA THR A 229 -9.53 -11.65 20.12
C THR A 229 -9.94 -11.23 21.54
N ALA A 230 -9.02 -10.63 22.27
CA ALA A 230 -9.29 -9.90 23.52
C ALA A 230 -9.33 -8.37 23.32
N TYR A 231 -9.11 -7.91 22.08
CA TYR A 231 -9.07 -6.50 21.71
C TYR A 231 -10.41 -5.81 21.99
N LYS A 232 -10.32 -4.62 22.57
CA LYS A 232 -11.46 -3.74 22.83
C LYS A 232 -11.38 -2.58 21.84
N PRO A 233 -12.33 -2.45 20.90
CA PRO A 233 -12.31 -1.35 19.95
C PRO A 233 -12.41 0.00 20.63
N PHE A 234 -11.70 0.99 20.09
CA PHE A 234 -11.84 2.39 20.49
C PHE A 234 -13.14 2.97 19.95
N LEU A 235 -13.53 2.57 18.73
CA LEU A 235 -14.71 3.06 18.05
C LEU A 235 -15.91 2.16 18.27
N ASN A 236 -17.08 2.78 18.38
CA ASN A 236 -18.34 2.08 18.46
C ASN A 236 -18.68 1.44 17.11
N LYS A 237 -19.55 0.42 17.16
CA LYS A 237 -20.11 -0.16 15.95
C LYS A 237 -20.98 0.85 15.23
N ASP A 238 -20.87 0.87 13.90
CA ASP A 238 -21.79 1.58 13.04
C ASP A 238 -23.01 0.69 12.77
N GLU A 239 -24.13 0.98 13.41
CA GLU A 239 -25.36 0.20 13.26
C GLU A 239 -26.00 0.40 11.88
N ASP A 240 -25.76 1.53 11.22
CA ASP A 240 -26.37 1.84 9.92
C ASP A 240 -25.74 0.99 8.82
N ILE A 241 -24.41 0.92 8.77
CA ILE A 241 -23.70 0.05 7.81
C ILE A 241 -24.01 -1.42 8.06
N ILE A 242 -24.12 -1.84 9.34
CA ILE A 242 -24.48 -3.21 9.70
C ILE A 242 -25.87 -3.55 9.17
N LYS A 243 -26.87 -2.69 9.41
CA LYS A 243 -28.25 -2.89 8.90
C LYS A 243 -28.29 -2.88 7.38
N GLN A 244 -27.57 -1.97 6.73
CA GLN A 244 -27.53 -1.86 5.26
C GLN A 244 -26.97 -3.13 4.61
N LEU A 245 -25.89 -3.69 5.18
CA LEU A 245 -25.27 -4.91 4.68
C LEU A 245 -26.12 -6.14 5.00
N GLN A 246 -26.74 -6.22 6.19
CA GLN A 246 -27.69 -7.28 6.54
C GLN A 246 -28.89 -7.31 5.58
N LYS A 247 -29.49 -6.15 5.30
CA LYS A 247 -30.58 -6.01 4.34
C LYS A 247 -30.15 -6.50 2.97
N GLY A 248 -28.93 -6.18 2.53
CA GLY A 248 -28.38 -6.69 1.27
C GLY A 248 -28.24 -8.22 1.25
N VAL A 249 -27.87 -8.86 2.37
CA VAL A 249 -27.79 -10.33 2.46
C VAL A 249 -29.20 -10.93 2.37
N GLN A 250 -30.16 -10.38 3.11
CA GLN A 250 -31.57 -10.81 3.07
C GLN A 250 -32.17 -10.69 1.67
N GLN A 251 -31.82 -9.62 0.95
CA GLN A 251 -32.27 -9.35 -0.42
C GLN A 251 -31.45 -10.08 -1.50
N LYS A 252 -30.53 -10.99 -1.13
CA LYS A 252 -29.62 -11.69 -2.06
C LYS A 252 -28.89 -10.74 -3.02
N ARG A 253 -28.52 -9.55 -2.54
CA ARG A 253 -27.76 -8.56 -3.32
C ARG A 253 -26.44 -9.19 -3.81
N PRO A 254 -26.03 -8.96 -5.07
CA PRO A 254 -24.75 -9.45 -5.58
C PRO A 254 -23.59 -9.08 -4.66
N SER A 255 -22.65 -10.00 -4.46
CA SER A 255 -21.47 -9.81 -3.60
C SER A 255 -20.66 -8.58 -4.00
N ALA A 256 -20.52 -8.32 -5.29
CA ALA A 256 -19.83 -7.13 -5.81
C ALA A 256 -20.43 -5.81 -5.28
N ALA A 257 -21.76 -5.72 -5.20
CA ALA A 257 -22.45 -4.53 -4.70
C ALA A 257 -22.33 -4.40 -3.17
N GLN A 258 -22.38 -5.52 -2.43
CA GLN A 258 -22.11 -5.53 -0.99
C GLN A 258 -20.67 -5.07 -0.69
N ASN A 259 -19.71 -5.54 -1.49
CA ASN A 259 -18.30 -5.16 -1.36
C ASN A 259 -18.09 -3.67 -1.66
N ALA A 260 -18.80 -3.10 -2.65
CA ALA A 260 -18.72 -1.68 -2.96
C ALA A 260 -19.16 -0.80 -1.79
N ILE A 261 -20.25 -1.18 -1.10
CA ILE A 261 -20.74 -0.48 0.10
C ILE A 261 -19.69 -0.54 1.21
N LEU A 262 -19.13 -1.72 1.50
CA LEU A 262 -18.12 -1.89 2.55
C LEU A 262 -16.82 -1.13 2.25
N ARG A 263 -16.37 -1.14 0.99
CA ARG A 263 -15.18 -0.38 0.55
C ARG A 263 -15.36 1.12 0.71
N ARG A 264 -16.55 1.63 0.38
CA ARG A 264 -16.89 3.04 0.54
C ARG A 264 -16.89 3.43 2.01
N TYR A 265 -17.50 2.62 2.86
CA TYR A 265 -17.48 2.81 4.30
C TYR A 265 -16.04 2.91 4.85
N PHE A 266 -15.19 1.95 4.52
CA PHE A 266 -13.79 1.96 4.95
C PHE A 266 -12.96 3.13 4.38
N LEU A 267 -13.26 3.54 3.13
CA LEU A 267 -12.65 4.73 2.53
C LEU A 267 -12.97 5.98 3.34
N GLU A 268 -14.26 6.24 3.57
CA GLU A 268 -14.75 7.41 4.29
C GLU A 268 -14.24 7.41 5.74
N LEU A 269 -14.21 6.24 6.38
CA LEU A 269 -13.66 6.07 7.73
C LEU A 269 -12.17 6.42 7.79
N THR A 270 -11.37 5.84 6.88
CA THR A 270 -9.92 6.10 6.85
C THR A 270 -9.63 7.56 6.50
N GLN A 271 -10.34 8.15 5.56
CA GLN A 271 -10.18 9.57 5.23
C GLN A 271 -10.49 10.45 6.44
N SER A 272 -11.61 10.20 7.12
CA SER A 272 -11.98 10.94 8.34
C SER A 272 -10.91 10.84 9.42
N PHE A 273 -10.27 9.68 9.55
CA PHE A 273 -9.15 9.46 10.47
C PHE A 273 -7.85 10.17 10.03
N ILE A 274 -7.55 10.25 8.74
CA ILE A 274 -6.29 10.82 8.24
C ILE A 274 -6.34 12.35 8.09
N ILE A 275 -7.51 12.95 7.80
CA ILE A 275 -7.65 14.40 7.57
C ILE A 275 -7.03 15.26 8.69
N PRO A 276 -7.26 15.01 10.00
CA PRO A 276 -6.65 15.80 11.06
C PRO A 276 -5.12 15.69 11.09
N LEU A 277 -4.59 14.49 10.84
CA LEU A 277 -3.14 14.23 10.75
C LEU A 277 -2.52 14.99 9.58
N GLU A 278 -3.12 14.93 8.39
CA GLU A 278 -2.65 15.66 7.22
C GLU A 278 -2.65 17.16 7.45
N ARG A 279 -3.70 17.69 8.08
CA ARG A 279 -3.80 19.12 8.41
C ARG A 279 -2.71 19.55 9.37
N TYR A 280 -2.47 18.78 10.44
CA TYR A 280 -1.42 19.09 11.40
C TYR A 280 -0.04 18.99 10.76
N VAL A 281 0.24 17.92 10.00
CA VAL A 281 1.53 17.75 9.30
C VAL A 281 1.75 18.86 8.27
N ALA A 282 0.74 19.24 7.51
CA ALA A 282 0.83 20.39 6.59
C ALA A 282 1.17 21.69 7.33
N SER A 283 0.65 21.87 8.55
CA SER A 283 0.99 23.03 9.37
C SER A 283 2.47 23.07 9.76
N LEU A 284 3.19 21.93 9.78
CA LEU A 284 4.61 21.88 10.09
C LEU A 284 5.50 22.52 8.99
N MET A 285 4.95 22.79 7.81
CA MET A 285 5.64 23.52 6.75
C MET A 285 6.05 24.93 7.22
N PRO A 286 7.28 25.37 6.93
CA PRO A 286 7.68 26.75 7.06
C PRO A 286 6.82 27.68 6.20
N LEU A 287 6.66 28.93 6.64
CA LEU A 287 5.98 29.94 5.83
C LEU A 287 6.80 30.26 4.59
N GLN A 288 6.15 30.48 3.44
CA GLN A 288 6.86 30.76 2.20
C GLN A 288 7.79 31.98 2.30
N LYS A 289 7.39 33.02 3.05
CA LYS A 289 8.22 34.20 3.33
C LYS A 289 9.53 33.93 4.09
N SER A 290 9.66 32.76 4.71
CA SER A 290 10.89 32.34 5.40
C SER A 290 11.89 31.66 4.47
N ILE A 291 11.48 31.32 3.25
CA ILE A 291 12.35 30.72 2.24
C ILE A 291 13.16 31.84 1.60
N SER A 292 14.45 31.87 1.90
CA SER A 292 15.40 32.77 1.26
C SER A 292 16.17 32.01 0.18
N PRO A 293 16.40 32.60 -1.01
CA PRO A 293 17.21 32.00 -2.06
C PRO A 293 18.65 31.69 -1.66
N TRP A 294 19.17 32.47 -0.71
CA TRP A 294 20.60 32.53 -0.39
C TRP A 294 20.95 31.96 0.99
N LYS A 295 19.96 31.41 1.67
CA LYS A 295 20.13 30.63 2.90
C LYS A 295 19.71 29.20 2.61
N SER A 296 20.17 28.26 3.43
CA SER A 296 19.67 26.89 3.37
C SER A 296 18.14 26.87 3.52
N PRO A 297 17.44 25.94 2.84
CA PRO A 297 16.00 25.76 3.02
C PRO A 297 15.65 25.62 4.51
N PRO A 298 14.61 26.31 5.00
CA PRO A 298 14.22 26.25 6.41
C PRO A 298 13.80 24.83 6.79
N GLN A 299 14.19 24.34 7.97
CA GLN A 299 13.83 22.97 8.35
C GLN A 299 12.34 22.85 8.67
N LEU A 300 11.77 21.67 8.39
CA LEU A 300 10.41 21.33 8.82
C LEU A 300 10.34 21.34 10.34
N ARG A 301 9.22 21.86 10.88
CA ARG A 301 8.98 21.77 12.33
C ARG A 301 8.83 20.30 12.75
N PRO A 302 9.36 19.90 13.93
CA PRO A 302 9.20 18.54 14.42
C PRO A 302 7.72 18.26 14.73
N PHE A 303 7.31 17.00 14.54
CA PHE A 303 5.97 16.56 14.91
C PHE A 303 5.88 16.44 16.44
N SER A 304 4.93 17.14 17.06
CA SER A 304 4.64 17.02 18.49
C SER A 304 3.34 16.26 18.71
N GLN A 305 3.42 15.11 19.40
CA GLN A 305 2.24 14.32 19.74
C GLN A 305 1.26 15.12 20.60
N ASP A 306 1.74 15.87 21.60
CA ASP A 306 0.87 16.61 22.52
C ASP A 306 0.16 17.77 21.82
N GLU A 307 0.87 18.49 20.94
CA GLU A 307 0.26 19.57 20.16
C GLU A 307 -0.79 19.01 19.19
N PHE A 308 -0.47 17.92 18.48
CA PHE A 308 -1.41 17.23 17.60
C PHE A 308 -2.68 16.83 18.38
N MET A 309 -2.55 16.21 19.55
CA MET A 309 -3.69 15.79 20.36
C MET A 309 -4.60 16.97 20.75
N LYS A 310 -4.03 18.13 21.10
CA LYS A 310 -4.80 19.36 21.37
C LYS A 310 -5.60 19.84 20.15
N THR A 311 -5.08 19.63 18.93
CA THR A 311 -5.83 20.02 17.72
C THR A 311 -7.09 19.19 17.51
N LEU A 312 -7.14 17.94 18.01
CA LEU A 312 -8.26 17.03 17.82
C LEU A 312 -9.53 17.48 18.55
N GLU A 313 -9.41 18.25 19.63
CA GLU A 313 -10.56 18.80 20.37
C GLU A 313 -11.41 19.72 19.47
N LYS A 314 -10.74 20.53 18.63
CA LYS A 314 -11.39 21.51 17.75
C LYS A 314 -11.55 21.03 16.31
N ALA A 315 -10.66 20.14 15.86
CA ALA A 315 -10.51 19.77 14.45
C ALA A 315 -10.32 18.25 14.22
N GLY A 316 -10.92 17.41 15.08
CA GLY A 316 -10.79 15.96 14.99
C GLY A 316 -11.75 15.25 14.01
N PRO A 317 -11.69 13.91 13.94
CA PRO A 317 -12.50 13.09 13.03
C PRO A 317 -14.01 13.27 13.18
N GLN A 318 -14.49 13.68 14.35
CA GLN A 318 -15.90 13.94 14.64
C GLN A 318 -16.55 14.96 13.69
N LEU A 319 -15.75 15.77 13.00
CA LEU A 319 -16.24 16.72 11.99
C LEU A 319 -16.59 16.07 10.65
N THR A 320 -16.05 14.87 10.39
CA THR A 320 -16.14 14.19 9.08
C THR A 320 -16.70 12.77 9.18
N SER A 321 -16.65 12.17 10.37
CA SER A 321 -17.21 10.86 10.68
C SER A 321 -18.36 10.97 11.67
N ARG A 322 -19.40 10.16 11.45
CA ARG A 322 -20.53 9.99 12.39
C ARG A 322 -20.23 8.99 13.50
N LEU A 323 -19.13 8.24 13.38
CA LEU A 323 -18.73 7.26 14.37
C LEU A 323 -18.30 7.92 15.68
N LYS A 324 -18.82 7.37 16.77
CA LYS A 324 -18.48 7.76 18.13
C LYS A 324 -17.49 6.76 18.73
N GLY A 325 -16.73 7.20 19.72
CA GLY A 325 -15.75 6.37 20.42
C GLY A 325 -14.56 7.18 20.87
N ASP A 326 -13.54 6.48 21.37
CA ASP A 326 -12.29 7.08 21.85
C ASP A 326 -11.30 7.30 20.69
N TRP A 327 -11.57 8.31 19.87
CA TRP A 327 -10.68 8.71 18.78
C TRP A 327 -9.27 9.08 19.28
N ILE A 328 -9.18 9.73 20.44
CA ILE A 328 -7.90 10.18 21.02
C ILE A 328 -7.03 8.97 21.40
N GLY A 329 -7.62 7.97 22.06
CA GLY A 329 -6.96 6.70 22.37
C GLY A 329 -6.50 5.97 21.11
N LEU A 330 -7.33 5.94 20.06
CA LEU A 330 -6.96 5.34 18.78
C LEU A 330 -5.75 6.04 18.14
N TYR A 331 -5.73 7.37 18.08
CA TYR A 331 -4.57 8.11 17.59
C TYR A 331 -3.32 7.84 18.43
N ARG A 332 -3.45 7.78 19.76
CA ARG A 332 -2.30 7.54 20.65
C ARG A 332 -1.63 6.19 20.35
N GLN A 333 -2.41 5.17 20.01
CA GLN A 333 -1.87 3.88 19.57
C GLN A 333 -1.34 3.95 18.14
N PHE A 334 -2.07 4.58 17.22
CA PHE A 334 -1.65 4.70 15.83
C PHE A 334 -0.29 5.38 15.67
N LEU A 335 -0.01 6.44 16.43
CA LEU A 335 1.28 7.15 16.39
C LEU A 335 2.49 6.27 16.77
N ARG A 336 2.25 5.11 17.38
CA ARG A 336 3.28 4.11 17.73
C ARG A 336 3.37 2.97 16.72
N SER A 337 2.47 2.93 15.74
CA SER A 337 2.37 1.84 14.77
C SER A 337 3.34 2.00 13.60
N PRO A 338 3.73 0.88 12.94
CA PRO A 338 4.50 0.94 11.70
C PRO A 338 3.79 1.69 10.56
N ASN A 339 2.45 1.67 10.55
CA ASN A 339 1.65 2.38 9.56
C ASN A 339 1.81 3.90 9.67
N PHE A 340 1.86 4.44 10.90
CA PHE A 340 2.16 5.86 11.09
C PHE A 340 3.58 6.20 10.67
N ASP A 341 4.57 5.40 11.08
CA ASP A 341 5.97 5.63 10.73
C ASP A 341 6.17 5.68 9.20
N GLY A 342 5.63 4.69 8.47
CA GLY A 342 5.68 4.65 7.02
C GLY A 342 4.95 5.83 6.36
N TRP A 343 3.74 6.14 6.81
CA TRP A 343 2.98 7.30 6.33
C TRP A 343 3.71 8.63 6.57
N PHE A 344 4.20 8.85 7.79
CA PHE A 344 4.86 10.09 8.19
C PHE A 344 6.19 10.28 7.45
N ARG A 345 6.98 9.21 7.26
CA ARG A 345 8.20 9.26 6.43
C ARG A 345 7.91 9.64 4.99
N SER A 346 6.88 9.05 4.38
CA SER A 346 6.44 9.41 3.02
C SER A 346 6.05 10.88 2.96
N ARG A 347 5.21 11.33 3.90
CA ARG A 347 4.70 12.70 3.90
C ARG A 347 5.80 13.72 4.16
N ARG A 348 6.73 13.42 5.08
CA ARG A 348 7.89 14.25 5.35
C ARG A 348 8.80 14.36 4.12
N LYS A 349 8.99 13.26 3.37
CA LYS A 349 9.74 13.28 2.11
C LYS A 349 9.08 14.20 1.08
N GLU A 350 7.78 14.07 0.85
CA GLU A 350 7.03 14.94 -0.07
C GLU A 350 7.13 16.42 0.33
N MET A 351 7.01 16.73 1.62
CA MET A 351 7.16 18.08 2.14
C MET A 351 8.57 18.65 1.95
N MET A 352 9.62 17.84 2.19
CA MET A 352 11.00 18.25 1.96
C MET A 352 11.26 18.52 0.48
N GLN A 353 10.82 17.63 -0.41
CA GLN A 353 10.92 17.85 -1.86
C GLN A 353 10.16 19.11 -2.30
N LYS A 354 8.98 19.37 -1.73
CA LYS A 354 8.23 20.59 -2.04
C LYS A 354 8.95 21.84 -1.55
N LEU A 355 9.58 21.78 -0.39
CA LEU A 355 10.37 22.88 0.14
C LEU A 355 11.62 23.16 -0.73
N GLU A 356 12.33 22.12 -1.14
CA GLU A 356 13.46 22.22 -2.06
C GLU A 356 13.04 22.83 -3.39
N ALA A 357 11.90 22.40 -3.94
CA ALA A 357 11.32 22.99 -5.15
C ALA A 357 11.02 24.49 -4.98
N LEU A 358 10.38 24.89 -3.86
CA LEU A 358 10.10 26.30 -3.57
C LEU A 358 11.37 27.15 -3.39
N HIS A 359 12.41 26.58 -2.77
CA HIS A 359 13.71 27.25 -2.63
C HIS A 359 14.40 27.43 -3.99
N LEU A 360 14.35 26.41 -4.85
CA LEU A 360 14.91 26.49 -6.21
C LEU A 360 14.16 27.54 -7.05
N GLU A 361 12.83 27.56 -6.96
CA GLU A 361 12.00 28.59 -7.59
C GLU A 361 12.39 29.99 -7.10
N ALA A 362 12.54 30.19 -5.79
CA ALA A 362 12.95 31.48 -5.24
C ALA A 362 14.34 31.90 -5.74
N LEU A 363 15.28 30.96 -5.88
CA LEU A 363 16.60 31.21 -6.45
C LEU A 363 16.57 31.59 -7.92
N CYS A 364 15.65 31.03 -8.70
CA CYS A 364 15.49 31.40 -10.10
C CYS A 364 14.82 32.76 -10.30
N GLU A 365 14.12 33.31 -9.30
CA GLU A 365 13.52 34.66 -9.40
C GLU A 365 14.49 35.78 -9.04
N GLU A 366 15.66 35.47 -8.48
CA GLU A 366 16.68 36.46 -8.17
C GLU A 366 17.52 36.81 -9.41
N ASP A 367 17.97 38.07 -9.47
CA ASP A 367 18.95 38.52 -10.45
C ASP A 367 20.36 38.08 -10.03
N LEU A 368 20.78 36.94 -10.56
CA LEU A 368 22.09 36.36 -10.24
C LEU A 368 23.24 37.21 -10.82
N GLN A 369 23.04 37.87 -11.97
CA GLN A 369 24.07 38.67 -12.63
C GLN A 369 24.48 39.88 -11.79
N MET A 370 23.49 40.64 -11.30
CA MET A 370 23.72 41.77 -10.40
C MET A 370 24.44 41.38 -9.11
N ARG A 371 24.22 40.15 -8.64
CA ARG A 371 24.84 39.65 -7.41
C ARG A 371 26.28 39.23 -7.61
N ILE A 372 26.60 38.58 -8.72
CA ILE A 372 27.94 38.06 -9.01
C ILE A 372 28.96 39.16 -9.21
N GLN A 373 28.52 40.33 -9.66
CA GLN A 373 29.37 41.53 -9.70
C GLN A 373 29.95 41.92 -8.32
N LYS A 374 29.36 41.44 -7.21
CA LYS A 374 29.83 41.68 -5.84
C LYS A 374 30.67 40.53 -5.28
N HIS A 375 30.91 39.48 -6.06
CA HIS A 375 31.61 38.28 -5.67
C HIS A 375 32.93 38.15 -6.41
N THR A 376 33.91 37.51 -5.77
CA THR A 376 35.18 37.15 -6.40
C THR A 376 34.97 36.04 -7.43
N GLU A 377 35.92 35.88 -8.37
CA GLU A 377 35.87 34.82 -9.37
C GLU A 377 35.75 33.43 -8.72
N VAL A 378 36.46 33.19 -7.61
CA VAL A 378 36.40 31.93 -6.86
C VAL A 378 35.00 31.68 -6.28
N GLU A 379 34.36 32.71 -5.71
CA GLU A 379 33.00 32.62 -5.18
C GLU A 379 31.96 32.40 -6.30
N ALA A 380 32.17 33.01 -7.46
CA ALA A 380 31.33 32.84 -8.64
C ALA A 380 31.45 31.40 -9.21
N VAL A 381 32.67 30.86 -9.27
CA VAL A 381 32.92 29.45 -9.64
C VAL A 381 32.25 28.49 -8.66
N ASP A 382 32.41 28.69 -7.34
CA ASP A 382 31.76 27.86 -6.31
C ASP A 382 30.22 27.93 -6.41
N LEU A 383 29.67 29.12 -6.70
CA LEU A 383 28.24 29.28 -6.94
C LEU A 383 27.79 28.46 -8.17
N VAL A 384 28.50 28.53 -9.29
CA VAL A 384 28.18 27.74 -10.49
C VAL A 384 28.17 26.25 -10.17
N LEU A 385 29.18 25.74 -9.45
CA LEU A 385 29.25 24.33 -9.07
C LEU A 385 28.05 23.92 -8.20
N LYS A 386 27.68 24.75 -7.21
CA LYS A 386 26.50 24.53 -6.36
C LYS A 386 25.19 24.56 -7.15
N LEU A 387 25.05 25.45 -8.13
CA LEU A 387 23.85 25.53 -8.96
C LEU A 387 23.73 24.33 -9.91
N LYS A 388 24.86 23.87 -10.49
CA LYS A 388 24.90 22.64 -11.29
C LYS A 388 24.51 21.41 -10.47
N ASP A 389 25.06 21.27 -9.27
CA ASP A 389 24.70 20.18 -8.35
C ASP A 389 23.21 20.21 -8.00
N LYS A 390 22.66 21.40 -7.67
CA LYS A 390 21.22 21.57 -7.44
C LYS A 390 20.37 21.21 -8.66
N LEU A 391 20.80 21.56 -9.87
CA LEU A 391 20.09 21.22 -11.11
C LEU A 391 20.06 19.69 -11.31
N THR A 392 21.22 19.04 -11.21
CA THR A 392 21.33 17.58 -11.37
C THR A 392 20.54 16.83 -10.30
N GLN A 393 20.61 17.28 -9.05
CA GLN A 393 19.85 16.67 -7.96
C GLN A 393 18.33 16.87 -8.13
N ALA A 394 17.90 18.04 -8.61
CA ALA A 394 16.50 18.32 -8.89
C ALA A 394 15.92 17.43 -9.99
N GLU A 395 16.71 17.16 -11.04
CA GLU A 395 16.34 16.24 -12.13
C GLU A 395 16.29 14.79 -11.65
N LYS A 396 17.30 14.35 -10.89
CA LYS A 396 17.41 13.00 -10.34
C LYS A 396 16.28 12.67 -9.37
N ASP A 397 15.91 13.61 -8.51
CA ASP A 397 14.83 13.44 -7.52
C ASP A 397 13.44 13.74 -8.08
N HIS A 398 13.35 14.19 -9.33
CA HIS A 398 12.12 14.64 -10.00
C HIS A 398 11.35 15.65 -9.13
N LEU A 399 12.03 16.73 -8.70
CA LEU A 399 11.41 17.72 -7.82
C LEU A 399 10.17 18.37 -8.44
N PRO A 400 9.11 18.64 -7.65
CA PRO A 400 7.84 19.20 -8.14
C PRO A 400 7.91 20.73 -8.30
N VAL A 401 8.81 21.19 -9.18
CA VAL A 401 9.00 22.61 -9.55
C VAL A 401 8.01 23.07 -10.62
N ARG A 402 7.82 24.39 -10.74
CA ARG A 402 7.06 24.98 -11.85
C ARG A 402 7.70 24.65 -13.21
N VAL A 403 6.85 24.57 -14.24
CA VAL A 403 7.29 24.39 -15.63
C VAL A 403 8.18 25.56 -16.02
N GLY A 404 9.38 25.27 -16.54
CA GLY A 404 10.35 26.28 -16.94
C GLY A 404 11.38 26.66 -15.87
N THR A 405 11.23 26.23 -14.61
CA THR A 405 12.21 26.54 -13.55
C THR A 405 13.59 25.94 -13.84
N LEU A 406 13.68 24.67 -14.26
CA LEU A 406 14.97 24.04 -14.57
C LEU A 406 15.65 24.67 -15.81
N PRO A 407 14.94 24.90 -16.93
CA PRO A 407 15.50 25.68 -18.05
C PRO A 407 15.97 27.08 -17.65
N LYS A 408 15.22 27.79 -16.79
CA LYS A 408 15.59 29.12 -16.29
C LYS A 408 16.88 29.05 -15.46
N LEU A 409 16.99 28.06 -14.57
CA LEU A 409 18.20 27.82 -13.80
C LEU A 409 19.41 27.50 -14.69
N GLN A 410 19.20 26.70 -15.73
CA GLN A 410 20.25 26.38 -16.70
C GLN A 410 20.71 27.63 -17.44
N ALA A 411 19.79 28.46 -17.93
CA ALA A 411 20.13 29.72 -18.59
C ALA A 411 20.87 30.69 -17.64
N HIS A 412 20.47 30.72 -16.37
CA HIS A 412 21.16 31.44 -15.31
C HIS A 412 22.60 30.94 -15.13
N ILE A 413 22.82 29.63 -15.02
CA ILE A 413 24.17 29.04 -14.92
C ILE A 413 25.04 29.43 -16.12
N GLU A 414 24.52 29.30 -17.33
CA GLU A 414 25.26 29.66 -18.57
C GLU A 414 25.63 31.14 -18.59
N SER A 415 24.69 32.01 -18.23
CA SER A 415 24.91 33.45 -18.14
C SER A 415 26.03 33.83 -17.14
N ILE A 416 26.14 33.12 -16.03
CA ILE A 416 27.20 33.30 -15.05
C ILE A 416 28.55 32.85 -15.61
N ILE A 417 28.59 31.69 -16.27
CA ILE A 417 29.81 31.16 -16.86
C ILE A 417 30.36 32.16 -17.88
N LEU A 418 29.51 32.70 -18.76
CA LEU A 418 29.91 33.70 -19.76
C LEU A 418 30.44 35.03 -19.17
N SER A 419 30.17 35.31 -17.88
CA SER A 419 30.69 36.50 -17.19
C SER A 419 32.08 36.29 -16.57
N LEU A 420 32.57 35.04 -16.53
CA LEU A 420 33.90 34.70 -16.02
C LEU A 420 34.96 34.76 -17.13
N PRO A 421 36.25 34.91 -16.79
CA PRO A 421 37.36 34.81 -17.72
C PRO A 421 37.39 33.48 -18.52
N ASP A 422 37.91 33.52 -19.76
CA ASP A 422 37.89 32.41 -20.72
C ASP A 422 38.57 31.11 -20.20
N ASP A 423 39.62 31.26 -19.39
CA ASP A 423 40.34 30.14 -18.78
C ASP A 423 39.46 29.36 -17.78
N LEU A 424 38.59 30.06 -17.04
CA LEU A 424 37.63 29.45 -16.11
C LEU A 424 36.40 28.87 -16.83
N GLN A 425 35.94 29.51 -17.92
CA GLN A 425 34.82 29.01 -18.73
C GLN A 425 35.08 27.58 -19.24
N GLY A 426 36.27 27.35 -19.81
CA GLY A 426 36.65 26.05 -20.35
C GLY A 426 36.69 24.92 -19.32
N ILE A 427 36.95 25.25 -18.05
CA ILE A 427 36.92 24.30 -16.93
C ILE A 427 35.47 23.99 -16.53
N LEU A 428 34.62 25.02 -16.45
CA LEU A 428 33.24 24.89 -16.01
C LEU A 428 32.34 24.20 -17.04
N HIS A 429 32.63 24.30 -18.34
CA HIS A 429 31.87 23.57 -19.38
C HIS A 429 32.22 22.09 -19.48
N LYS A 430 33.32 21.62 -18.88
CA LYS A 430 33.63 20.19 -18.87
C LYS A 430 32.60 19.45 -18.01
N PRO A 431 32.05 18.33 -18.48
CA PRO A 431 31.24 17.47 -17.62
C PRO A 431 32.11 17.02 -16.43
N PRO A 432 31.54 16.87 -15.23
CA PRO A 432 32.29 16.34 -14.09
C PRO A 432 32.89 14.99 -14.50
N SER A 433 34.20 14.86 -14.36
CA SER A 433 34.90 13.60 -14.60
C SER A 433 34.31 12.51 -13.67
N PRO A 434 34.07 11.29 -14.18
CA PRO A 434 33.32 10.25 -13.47
C PRO A 434 33.97 9.80 -12.17
#